data_AF-A0A2R8B6L7-F1
#
_entry.id   AF-A0A2R8B6L7-F1
#
_cell.length_a   1.000
_cell.length_b   1.000
_cell.length_c   1.000
_cell.angle_alpha   90.00
_cell.angle_beta   90.00
_cell.angle_gamma   90.00
#
_symmetry.space_group_name_H-M   'P 1'
#
loop_
_entity.id
_entity.type
_entity.pdbx_description
1 polymer ?
#
loop_
_entity_poly.entity_id
_entity_poly.type
_entity_poly.pdbx_seq_one_letter_code
_entity_poly.pdbx_strand_id
1 'polypeptide(L)'
;MNRRQLLGAGAALVSTAAWGQTSNTALPEAALAGGAGTQVPPRPSAGPDYNPVVTLNGWSLPFRMNGNVKEFHLVAEPVERELAPGMIARLWGYNGQSIGPTIEAVEGDRVRIFVTNRLPEHTTVHWHGMILPSGMDGVGGLSHPGIPPGKTYVYEFDLIKSGTFMYHPHADEMVQMAMGMMGLFIVHPKDPAFMPVDRDFAFLLNSFDINPGAYVPRVMTMTDFNLWCWNSRVFPGIDPLVVRKGDRVRVRVGNLTMTNHPIHMHGYDFEVTGTDGGWVPQSARWPEVSIDIPVGGMRAYEFDAVHEGDWAIHCHKSHHTMNAMGHDVPTFIGADKSRLAQMIGRQRPGYMPMGTAGMADMGMMHMPLPENTLPMMNGRGPHGPLEMGGMFSVVKVREGIGADDYADPGWYENPPGTQAYEWTGEVPEPIRSGSAATQITERKS
;
A
#
# COMPACT_ATOMS: atom_id res chain seq x y z
N MET A 1 -40.65 -13.61 72.44
CA MET A 1 -39.57 -14.01 71.51
C MET A 1 -39.85 -13.41 70.13
N ASN A 2 -38.87 -12.66 69.63
CA ASN A 2 -38.46 -12.41 68.24
C ASN A 2 -39.22 -11.48 67.26
N ARG A 3 -38.42 -10.48 66.83
CA ARG A 3 -38.35 -9.62 65.64
C ARG A 3 -39.02 -10.11 64.33
N ARG A 4 -39.80 -9.21 63.69
CA ARG A 4 -39.52 -8.67 62.33
C ARG A 4 -40.49 -7.53 61.91
N GLN A 5 -39.87 -6.44 61.43
CA GLN A 5 -40.28 -5.52 60.35
C GLN A 5 -41.54 -4.65 60.48
N LEU A 6 -41.32 -3.32 60.53
CA LEU A 6 -41.67 -2.37 59.45
C LEU A 6 -41.31 -0.95 59.93
N LEU A 7 -40.18 -0.41 59.48
CA LEU A 7 -39.86 1.01 59.60
C LEU A 7 -40.06 1.64 58.22
N GLY A 8 -40.95 2.62 58.20
CA GLY A 8 -41.36 3.39 57.05
C GLY A 8 -40.32 4.42 56.61
N ALA A 9 -40.59 4.92 55.41
CA ALA A 9 -39.87 5.97 54.73
C ALA A 9 -39.85 7.29 55.52
N GLY A 10 -38.72 7.99 55.43
CA GLY A 10 -38.56 9.39 55.83
C GLY A 10 -37.37 9.98 55.09
N ALA A 11 -37.65 10.88 54.15
CA ALA A 11 -36.72 11.47 53.19
C ALA A 11 -35.75 12.49 53.80
N ALA A 12 -34.56 12.65 53.19
CA ALA A 12 -33.82 13.90 53.21
C ALA A 12 -32.96 14.06 51.94
N LEU A 13 -33.27 15.12 51.21
CA LEU A 13 -32.63 15.63 49.99
C LEU A 13 -31.14 15.92 50.19
N VAL A 14 -30.28 15.45 49.28
CA VAL A 14 -28.91 15.95 49.10
C VAL A 14 -28.57 16.05 47.60
N SER A 15 -28.40 17.30 47.16
CA SER A 15 -27.68 17.81 45.97
C SER A 15 -27.90 17.16 44.59
N THR A 16 -28.79 17.77 43.81
CA THR A 16 -28.79 17.70 42.34
C THR A 16 -27.63 18.54 41.76
N ALA A 17 -26.41 18.02 41.83
CA ALA A 17 -25.25 18.59 41.13
C ALA A 17 -24.33 17.47 40.63
N ALA A 18 -24.87 16.59 39.78
CA ALA A 18 -24.08 15.59 39.06
C ALA A 18 -24.83 15.01 37.84
N TRP A 19 -25.76 15.75 37.24
CA TRP A 19 -26.53 15.29 36.07
C TRP A 19 -26.19 16.15 34.85
N GLY A 20 -24.92 16.10 34.46
CA GLY A 20 -24.43 16.85 33.31
C GLY A 20 -23.00 16.48 32.93
N GLN A 21 -22.71 15.19 32.71
CA GLN A 21 -21.55 14.70 31.94
C GLN A 21 -21.57 13.16 31.78
N THR A 22 -22.66 12.61 31.23
CA THR A 22 -22.68 11.22 30.74
C THR A 22 -23.50 11.15 29.46
N SER A 23 -23.11 11.94 28.46
CA SER A 23 -23.57 11.77 27.08
C SER A 23 -22.38 11.25 26.26
N ASN A 24 -22.40 9.95 25.93
CA ASN A 24 -21.51 9.19 25.03
C ASN A 24 -20.12 8.72 25.53
N THR A 25 -20.11 7.90 26.59
CA THR A 25 -18.94 7.10 27.04
C THR A 25 -18.83 5.71 26.41
N ALA A 26 -19.55 5.42 25.31
CA ALA A 26 -19.44 4.12 24.63
C ALA A 26 -18.31 4.15 23.59
N LEU A 27 -17.48 3.11 23.53
CA LEU A 27 -16.49 2.89 22.48
C LEU A 27 -17.14 3.06 21.08
N PRO A 28 -16.53 3.77 20.11
CA PRO A 28 -17.05 3.78 18.75
C PRO A 28 -17.15 2.36 18.18
N GLU A 29 -18.12 2.09 17.32
CA GLU A 29 -18.22 0.79 16.65
C GLU A 29 -16.99 0.56 15.77
N ALA A 30 -16.45 -0.67 15.79
CA ALA A 30 -15.32 -1.03 14.93
C ALA A 30 -15.82 -1.29 13.51
N ALA A 31 -15.57 -0.33 12.61
CA ALA A 31 -15.79 -0.55 11.19
C ALA A 31 -14.82 -1.60 10.63
N LEU A 32 -15.26 -2.34 9.62
CA LEU A 32 -14.49 -3.33 8.89
C LEU A 32 -14.48 -2.98 7.40
N ALA A 33 -13.40 -3.36 6.71
CA ALA A 33 -13.27 -3.15 5.27
C ALA A 33 -14.36 -3.89 4.47
N GLY A 34 -14.90 -3.24 3.43
CA GLY A 34 -15.90 -3.84 2.53
C GLY A 34 -15.33 -4.80 1.46
N GLY A 35 -14.00 -4.87 1.29
CA GLY A 35 -13.34 -5.72 0.29
C GLY A 35 -11.85 -5.39 0.07
N ALA A 36 -11.23 -6.05 -0.91
CA ALA A 36 -9.80 -5.87 -1.23
C ALA A 36 -9.49 -4.77 -2.27
N GLY A 37 -10.51 -4.27 -2.96
CA GLY A 37 -10.40 -3.15 -3.90
C GLY A 37 -10.30 -1.80 -3.22
N THR A 38 -9.97 -0.78 -4.00
CA THR A 38 -9.94 0.63 -3.59
C THR A 38 -11.34 1.09 -3.21
N GLN A 39 -11.49 1.65 -2.01
CA GLN A 39 -12.74 2.27 -1.57
C GLN A 39 -12.55 3.78 -1.55
N VAL A 40 -13.34 4.48 -2.36
CA VAL A 40 -13.33 5.95 -2.41
C VAL A 40 -13.89 6.48 -1.08
N PRO A 41 -13.13 7.25 -0.30
CA PRO A 41 -13.63 7.78 0.95
C PRO A 41 -14.74 8.80 0.68
N PRO A 42 -15.82 8.81 1.48
CA PRO A 42 -16.79 9.89 1.40
C PRO A 42 -16.12 11.20 1.86
N ARG A 43 -16.58 12.32 1.30
CA ARG A 43 -16.23 13.63 1.84
C ARG A 43 -16.67 13.74 3.31
N PRO A 44 -15.94 14.51 4.13
CA PRO A 44 -16.21 14.57 5.57
C PRO A 44 -17.64 15.06 5.82
N SER A 45 -18.41 14.30 6.59
CA SER A 45 -19.78 14.67 6.97
C SER A 45 -19.85 15.51 8.25
N ALA A 46 -18.73 15.63 8.97
CA ALA A 46 -18.59 16.39 10.21
C ALA A 46 -17.11 16.82 10.40
N GLY A 47 -16.89 17.90 11.16
CA GLY A 47 -15.55 18.48 11.35
C GLY A 47 -15.16 19.44 10.21
N PRO A 48 -13.88 19.83 10.13
CA PRO A 48 -13.39 20.67 9.03
C PRO A 48 -13.47 19.92 7.70
N ASP A 49 -13.77 20.65 6.62
CA ASP A 49 -13.82 20.11 5.26
C ASP A 49 -12.42 19.86 4.70
N TYR A 50 -12.25 18.81 3.89
CA TYR A 50 -11.01 18.45 3.20
C TYR A 50 -11.30 17.56 1.99
N ASN A 51 -10.37 17.53 1.02
CA ASN A 51 -10.41 16.58 -0.09
C ASN A 51 -9.84 15.22 0.38
N PRO A 52 -10.64 14.15 0.52
CA PRO A 52 -10.15 12.88 1.04
C PRO A 52 -9.12 12.23 0.13
N VAL A 53 -8.18 11.51 0.73
CA VAL A 53 -7.18 10.74 -0.02
C VAL A 53 -7.73 9.38 -0.44
N VAL A 54 -7.50 8.98 -1.69
CA VAL A 54 -7.82 7.63 -2.17
C VAL A 54 -6.62 6.71 -1.94
N THR A 55 -6.72 5.85 -0.94
CA THR A 55 -5.70 4.83 -0.67
C THR A 55 -5.93 3.61 -1.57
N LEU A 56 -4.98 3.31 -2.46
CA LEU A 56 -5.11 2.20 -3.42
C LEU A 56 -5.35 0.87 -2.70
N ASN A 57 -6.35 0.10 -3.11
CA ASN A 57 -6.76 -1.15 -2.47
C ASN A 57 -7.02 -1.03 -0.95
N GLY A 58 -7.31 0.18 -0.46
CA GLY A 58 -7.54 0.52 0.94
C GLY A 58 -8.84 1.31 1.13
N TRP A 59 -9.01 1.86 2.33
CA TRP A 59 -10.18 2.64 2.75
C TRP A 59 -9.79 3.55 3.91
N SER A 60 -10.62 4.55 4.21
CA SER A 60 -10.41 5.47 5.33
C SER A 60 -11.19 5.03 6.58
N LEU A 61 -10.54 5.10 7.74
CA LEU A 61 -11.14 4.74 9.01
C LEU A 61 -12.21 5.79 9.37
N PRO A 62 -13.48 5.38 9.57
CA PRO A 62 -14.52 6.31 9.96
C PRO A 62 -14.26 6.84 11.37
N PHE A 63 -14.77 8.04 11.61
CA PHE A 63 -14.70 8.70 12.89
C PHE A 63 -16.09 9.15 13.33
N ARG A 64 -16.19 9.50 14.62
CA ARG A 64 -17.29 10.29 15.14
C ARG A 64 -16.74 11.52 15.87
N MET A 65 -17.54 12.57 15.94
CA MET A 65 -17.23 13.73 16.77
C MET A 65 -17.77 13.52 18.19
N ASN A 66 -16.93 13.77 19.20
CA ASN A 66 -17.32 13.85 20.61
C ASN A 66 -16.88 15.22 21.15
N GLY A 67 -17.79 16.20 21.10
CA GLY A 67 -17.44 17.60 21.30
C GLY A 67 -16.47 18.08 20.20
N ASN A 68 -15.31 18.58 20.60
CA ASN A 68 -14.24 19.00 19.70
C ASN A 68 -13.18 17.92 19.43
N VAL A 69 -13.43 16.67 19.84
CA VAL A 69 -12.51 15.55 19.68
C VAL A 69 -13.00 14.63 18.56
N LYS A 70 -12.12 14.33 17.60
CA LYS A 70 -12.33 13.37 16.53
C LYS A 70 -11.96 11.97 17.02
N GLU A 71 -12.94 11.11 17.21
CA GLU A 71 -12.76 9.77 17.79
C GLU A 71 -12.71 8.68 16.73
N PHE A 72 -11.70 7.82 16.82
CA PHE A 72 -11.48 6.66 15.95
C PHE A 72 -11.41 5.37 16.77
N HIS A 73 -11.76 4.24 16.17
CA HIS A 73 -11.58 2.92 16.77
C HIS A 73 -10.78 2.00 15.84
N LEU A 74 -9.52 1.78 16.23
CA LEU A 74 -8.57 0.94 15.54
C LEU A 74 -8.49 -0.42 16.26
N VAL A 75 -8.58 -1.52 15.52
CA VAL A 75 -8.60 -2.88 16.08
C VAL A 75 -7.46 -3.69 15.48
N ALA A 76 -6.44 -4.01 16.28
CA ALA A 76 -5.36 -4.91 15.86
C ALA A 76 -5.84 -6.36 15.93
N GLU A 77 -5.82 -7.10 14.82
CA GLU A 77 -6.35 -8.46 14.76
C GLU A 77 -5.72 -9.32 13.64
N PRO A 78 -5.82 -10.67 13.72
CA PRO A 78 -5.49 -11.54 12.60
C PRO A 78 -6.45 -11.31 11.42
N VAL A 79 -5.91 -11.32 10.19
CA VAL A 79 -6.65 -11.04 8.95
C VAL A 79 -6.23 -11.99 7.83
N GLU A 80 -7.11 -12.23 6.87
CA GLU A 80 -6.76 -12.86 5.60
C GLU A 80 -6.79 -11.80 4.50
N ARG A 81 -5.71 -11.70 3.72
CA ARG A 81 -5.55 -10.71 2.65
C ARG A 81 -5.19 -11.43 1.37
N GLU A 82 -6.01 -11.28 0.33
CA GLU A 82 -5.58 -11.64 -1.01
C GLU A 82 -4.51 -10.65 -1.47
N LEU A 83 -3.31 -11.14 -1.82
CA LEU A 83 -2.24 -10.30 -2.37
C LEU A 83 -2.48 -10.02 -3.87
N ALA A 84 -2.89 -11.05 -4.61
CA ALA A 84 -3.42 -10.95 -5.97
C ALA A 84 -4.30 -12.19 -6.25
N PRO A 85 -5.07 -12.22 -7.34
CA PRO A 85 -5.94 -13.35 -7.66
C PRO A 85 -5.23 -14.70 -7.53
N GLY A 86 -5.72 -15.54 -6.62
CA GLY A 86 -5.18 -16.88 -6.37
C GLY A 86 -4.09 -16.99 -5.29
N MET A 87 -3.74 -15.89 -4.60
CA MET A 87 -2.84 -15.93 -3.43
C MET A 87 -3.39 -15.15 -2.24
N ILE A 88 -3.68 -15.87 -1.15
CA ILE A 88 -4.08 -15.38 0.17
C ILE A 88 -2.89 -15.42 1.13
N ALA A 89 -2.69 -14.34 1.87
CA ALA A 89 -1.79 -14.28 3.01
C ALA A 89 -2.60 -14.15 4.31
N ARG A 90 -2.25 -14.96 5.31
CA ARG A 90 -2.71 -14.87 6.69
C ARG A 90 -1.76 -13.95 7.44
N LEU A 91 -2.26 -12.76 7.75
CA LEU A 91 -1.50 -11.62 8.21
C LEU A 91 -2.07 -11.14 9.55
N TRP A 92 -1.41 -10.15 10.14
CA TRP A 92 -1.99 -9.31 11.20
C TRP A 92 -2.20 -7.91 10.62
N GLY A 93 -3.30 -7.29 11.00
CA GLY A 93 -3.70 -6.01 10.43
C GLY A 93 -4.54 -5.20 11.39
N TYR A 94 -5.19 -4.18 10.83
CA TYR A 94 -6.11 -3.34 11.57
C TYR A 94 -7.48 -3.33 10.90
N ASN A 95 -8.55 -3.47 11.68
CA ASN A 95 -9.95 -3.37 11.22
C ASN A 95 -10.25 -4.29 10.02
N GLY A 96 -9.82 -5.56 10.13
CA GLY A 96 -10.04 -6.57 9.10
C GLY A 96 -9.12 -6.51 7.87
N GLN A 97 -8.08 -5.67 7.86
CA GLN A 97 -7.19 -5.53 6.70
C GLN A 97 -5.71 -5.34 7.05
N SER A 98 -4.83 -5.89 6.20
CA SER A 98 -3.45 -5.44 6.04
C SER A 98 -3.29 -4.84 4.63
N ILE A 99 -2.73 -3.65 4.45
CA ILE A 99 -2.46 -2.67 5.53
C ILE A 99 -3.78 -2.21 6.19
N GLY A 100 -3.69 -1.58 7.36
CA GLY A 100 -4.83 -1.00 8.06
C GLY A 100 -5.44 0.21 7.33
N PRO A 101 -6.62 0.67 7.78
CA PRO A 101 -7.30 1.80 7.16
C PRO A 101 -6.53 3.11 7.30
N THR A 102 -6.74 4.02 6.37
CA THR A 102 -6.15 5.37 6.43
C THR A 102 -6.86 6.21 7.47
N ILE A 103 -6.13 6.74 8.44
CA ILE A 103 -6.66 7.70 9.41
C ILE A 103 -6.53 9.09 8.78
N GLU A 104 -7.64 9.82 8.67
CA GLU A 104 -7.66 11.16 8.09
C GLU A 104 -8.17 12.19 9.08
N ALA A 105 -7.47 13.31 9.20
CA ALA A 105 -7.85 14.43 10.05
C ALA A 105 -7.28 15.74 9.50
N VAL A 106 -7.61 16.87 10.13
CA VAL A 106 -7.14 18.19 9.71
C VAL A 106 -6.19 18.75 10.76
N GLU A 107 -5.18 19.49 10.31
CA GLU A 107 -4.28 20.22 11.20
C GLU A 107 -5.07 21.14 12.15
N GLY A 108 -4.83 20.98 13.44
CA GLY A 108 -5.55 21.62 14.54
C GLY A 108 -6.61 20.73 15.20
N ASP A 109 -6.98 19.59 14.61
CA ASP A 109 -7.89 18.64 15.25
C ASP A 109 -7.26 18.03 16.50
N ARG A 110 -8.08 17.82 17.53
CA ARG A 110 -7.76 16.91 18.64
C ARG A 110 -8.29 15.53 18.30
N VAL A 111 -7.43 14.53 18.27
CA VAL A 111 -7.82 13.15 17.98
C VAL A 111 -7.80 12.29 19.22
N ARG A 112 -8.73 11.33 19.30
CA ARG A 112 -8.74 10.26 20.30
C ARG A 112 -8.91 8.92 19.59
N ILE A 113 -7.91 8.05 19.70
CA ILE A 113 -7.87 6.77 19.00
C ILE A 113 -7.93 5.66 20.04
N PHE A 114 -9.04 4.92 20.03
CA PHE A 114 -9.20 3.72 20.81
C PHE A 114 -8.53 2.57 20.05
N VAL A 115 -7.51 1.95 20.64
CA VAL A 115 -6.79 0.82 20.05
C VAL A 115 -7.13 -0.44 20.82
N THR A 116 -7.91 -1.32 20.20
CA THR A 116 -8.29 -2.63 20.77
C THR A 116 -7.37 -3.71 20.25
N ASN A 117 -6.74 -4.47 21.14
CA ASN A 117 -5.88 -5.57 20.78
C ASN A 117 -6.64 -6.91 20.80
N ARG A 118 -6.76 -7.56 19.63
CA ARG A 118 -7.28 -8.93 19.47
C ARG A 118 -6.21 -9.92 19.01
N LEU A 119 -4.94 -9.53 19.00
CA LEU A 119 -3.81 -10.41 18.72
C LEU A 119 -3.58 -11.39 19.88
N PRO A 120 -2.87 -12.50 19.64
CA PRO A 120 -2.51 -13.45 20.70
C PRO A 120 -1.45 -12.90 21.67
N GLU A 121 -0.85 -11.74 21.38
CA GLU A 121 0.21 -11.12 22.17
C GLU A 121 -0.02 -9.62 22.39
N HIS A 122 0.83 -8.99 23.20
CA HIS A 122 0.79 -7.55 23.40
C HIS A 122 1.07 -6.76 22.10
N THR A 123 0.52 -5.56 21.97
CA THR A 123 0.81 -4.67 20.84
C THR A 123 0.91 -3.22 21.30
N THR A 124 1.32 -2.33 20.42
CA THR A 124 1.22 -0.88 20.55
C THR A 124 0.94 -0.27 19.18
N VAL A 125 0.70 1.04 19.13
CA VAL A 125 0.67 1.79 17.86
C VAL A 125 1.51 3.04 18.02
N HIS A 126 2.60 3.10 17.26
CA HIS A 126 3.43 4.28 17.07
C HIS A 126 2.94 5.11 15.88
N TRP A 127 3.01 6.44 16.03
CA TRP A 127 2.50 7.42 15.08
C TRP A 127 3.66 8.07 14.33
N HIS A 128 4.17 7.36 13.32
CA HIS A 128 5.42 7.65 12.63
C HIS A 128 5.44 9.06 12.01
N GLY A 129 6.40 9.88 12.45
CA GLY A 129 6.63 11.24 11.93
C GLY A 129 5.78 12.33 12.60
N MET A 130 4.88 11.98 13.52
CA MET A 130 3.99 12.93 14.18
C MET A 130 4.65 13.58 15.40
N ILE A 131 4.33 14.86 15.65
CA ILE A 131 4.75 15.57 16.86
C ILE A 131 3.61 15.47 17.88
N LEU A 132 3.86 14.78 19.00
CA LEU A 132 2.87 14.47 20.02
C LEU A 132 3.52 14.39 21.42
N PRO A 133 2.73 14.39 22.51
CA PRO A 133 3.26 14.14 23.85
C PRO A 133 3.91 12.76 23.94
N SER A 134 5.12 12.66 24.52
CA SER A 134 5.91 11.42 24.50
C SER A 134 5.21 10.19 25.08
N GLY A 135 4.30 10.36 26.05
CA GLY A 135 3.48 9.25 26.58
C GLY A 135 2.48 8.65 25.59
N MET A 136 2.16 9.36 24.49
CA MET A 136 1.27 8.92 23.42
C MET A 136 2.02 8.32 22.23
N ASP A 137 3.35 8.20 22.32
CA ASP A 137 4.21 7.83 21.18
C ASP A 137 4.15 6.36 20.78
N GLY A 138 3.60 5.48 21.62
CA GLY A 138 3.36 4.10 21.20
C GLY A 138 4.55 3.15 21.31
N VAL A 139 5.66 3.55 21.95
CA VAL A 139 6.80 2.66 22.16
C VAL A 139 6.62 1.85 23.45
N GLY A 140 6.43 0.53 23.30
CA GLY A 140 6.17 -0.37 24.41
C GLY A 140 7.32 -0.40 25.42
N GLY A 141 7.02 -0.12 26.70
CA GLY A 141 8.01 -0.10 27.78
C GLY A 141 8.81 1.20 27.90
N LEU A 142 8.74 2.11 26.91
CA LEU A 142 9.31 3.45 26.98
C LEU A 142 8.23 4.51 27.23
N SER A 143 7.25 4.60 26.33
CA SER A 143 6.20 5.63 26.35
C SER A 143 5.03 5.22 27.25
N HIS A 144 4.64 3.95 27.18
CA HIS A 144 3.59 3.34 28.00
C HIS A 144 3.74 1.79 27.98
N PRO A 145 3.09 1.02 28.89
CA PRO A 145 3.10 -0.44 28.81
C PRO A 145 2.39 -0.94 27.54
N GLY A 146 2.83 -2.08 26.99
CA GLY A 146 2.14 -2.70 25.85
C GLY A 146 0.66 -2.99 26.14
N ILE A 147 -0.18 -2.92 25.11
CA ILE A 147 -1.62 -3.19 25.16
C ILE A 147 -1.80 -4.72 25.26
N PRO A 148 -2.24 -5.29 26.39
CA PRO A 148 -2.40 -6.74 26.50
C PRO A 148 -3.52 -7.27 25.59
N PRO A 149 -3.51 -8.58 25.24
CA PRO A 149 -4.62 -9.20 24.52
C PRO A 149 -5.99 -8.93 25.16
N GLY A 150 -6.97 -8.58 24.34
CA GLY A 150 -8.34 -8.26 24.75
C GLY A 150 -8.52 -6.92 25.45
N LYS A 151 -7.48 -6.08 25.52
CA LYS A 151 -7.56 -4.73 26.13
C LYS A 151 -7.62 -3.64 25.08
N THR A 152 -8.17 -2.50 25.50
CA THR A 152 -8.24 -1.28 24.70
C THR A 152 -7.46 -0.19 25.40
N TYR A 153 -6.55 0.47 24.69
CA TYR A 153 -5.84 1.67 25.15
C TYR A 153 -6.32 2.89 24.35
N VAL A 154 -6.11 4.07 24.92
CA VAL A 154 -6.52 5.35 24.31
C VAL A 154 -5.30 6.21 24.06
N TYR A 155 -5.11 6.61 22.81
CA TYR A 155 -4.17 7.65 22.41
C TYR A 155 -4.94 8.94 22.18
N GLU A 156 -4.52 10.04 22.79
CA GLU A 156 -5.20 11.33 22.63
C GLU A 156 -4.20 12.48 22.56
N PHE A 157 -4.21 13.20 21.44
CA PHE A 157 -3.26 14.29 21.18
C PHE A 157 -3.79 15.26 20.12
N ASP A 158 -3.16 16.43 20.04
CA ASP A 158 -3.50 17.49 19.09
C ASP A 158 -2.62 17.36 17.83
N LEU A 159 -3.22 17.53 16.65
CA LEU A 159 -2.52 17.47 15.38
C LEU A 159 -1.96 18.83 15.02
N ILE A 160 -0.67 19.06 15.30
CA ILE A 160 -0.07 20.39 15.14
C ILE A 160 0.57 20.65 13.76
N LYS A 161 0.54 19.67 12.86
CA LYS A 161 1.20 19.73 11.56
C LYS A 161 0.49 18.88 10.52
N SER A 162 0.21 19.43 9.35
CA SER A 162 -0.25 18.70 8.17
C SER A 162 0.88 17.95 7.43
N GLY A 163 0.51 16.86 6.76
CA GLY A 163 1.46 16.02 6.02
C GLY A 163 0.97 14.60 5.82
N THR A 164 1.86 13.78 5.26
CA THR A 164 1.69 12.33 5.13
C THR A 164 2.45 11.65 6.26
N PHE A 165 1.76 10.84 7.05
CA PHE A 165 2.34 10.07 8.15
C PHE A 165 1.94 8.60 8.02
N MET A 166 2.53 7.77 8.87
CA MET A 166 2.23 6.34 8.93
C MET A 166 1.94 5.97 10.39
N TYR A 167 1.34 4.81 10.60
CA TYR A 167 1.28 4.21 11.93
C TYR A 167 1.62 2.73 11.84
N HIS A 168 2.29 2.22 12.86
CA HIS A 168 2.74 0.83 12.93
C HIS A 168 3.05 0.44 14.37
N PRO A 169 3.11 -0.85 14.72
CA PRO A 169 3.44 -1.26 16.08
C PRO A 169 4.90 -0.96 16.42
N HIS A 170 5.15 -0.70 17.70
CA HIS A 170 6.46 -0.72 18.35
C HIS A 170 6.42 -1.71 19.54
N ALA A 171 5.82 -2.87 19.28
CA ALA A 171 5.75 -4.03 20.16
C ALA A 171 5.95 -5.27 19.28
N ASP A 172 6.82 -6.18 19.70
CA ASP A 172 7.32 -7.30 18.89
C ASP A 172 7.45 -6.93 17.39
N GLU A 173 8.22 -5.86 17.14
CA GLU A 173 8.27 -5.21 15.83
C GLU A 173 8.66 -6.20 14.72
N MET A 174 9.56 -7.14 15.02
CA MET A 174 9.94 -8.21 14.11
C MET A 174 8.72 -9.01 13.63
N VAL A 175 7.89 -9.52 14.54
CA VAL A 175 6.73 -10.33 14.17
C VAL A 175 5.63 -9.45 13.57
N GLN A 176 5.26 -8.35 14.25
CA GLN A 176 4.08 -7.57 13.86
C GLN A 176 4.27 -6.84 12.52
N MET A 177 5.48 -6.31 12.25
CA MET A 177 5.79 -5.70 10.95
C MET A 177 5.85 -6.75 9.85
N ALA A 178 6.50 -7.89 10.09
CA ALA A 178 6.60 -8.97 9.09
C ALA A 178 5.23 -9.62 8.78
N MET A 179 4.30 -9.57 9.74
CA MET A 179 2.91 -9.97 9.57
C MET A 179 2.04 -8.89 8.89
N GLY A 180 2.58 -7.71 8.58
CA GLY A 180 1.90 -6.69 7.77
C GLY A 180 1.12 -5.64 8.55
N MET A 181 1.38 -5.44 9.84
CA MET A 181 0.72 -4.43 10.65
C MET A 181 1.31 -3.04 10.40
N MET A 182 0.57 -2.23 9.65
CA MET A 182 0.92 -0.84 9.35
C MET A 182 -0.29 -0.13 8.75
N GLY A 183 -0.26 1.19 8.66
CA GLY A 183 -1.25 1.98 7.93
C GLY A 183 -0.82 3.42 7.71
N LEU A 184 -1.65 4.18 7.02
CA LEU A 184 -1.40 5.59 6.71
C LEU A 184 -2.16 6.50 7.67
N PHE A 185 -1.57 7.63 8.01
CA PHE A 185 -2.24 8.72 8.72
C PHE A 185 -2.01 10.00 7.91
N ILE A 186 -3.07 10.54 7.31
CA ILE A 186 -3.01 11.79 6.57
C ILE A 186 -3.59 12.93 7.40
N VAL A 187 -2.80 13.97 7.60
CA VAL A 187 -3.26 15.22 8.22
C VAL A 187 -3.35 16.28 7.13
N HIS A 188 -4.58 16.65 6.77
CA HIS A 188 -4.85 17.66 5.77
C HIS A 188 -4.50 19.07 6.30
N PRO A 189 -4.04 19.98 5.44
CA PRO A 189 -3.80 21.37 5.82
C PRO A 189 -5.06 22.02 6.39
N LYS A 190 -4.88 22.87 7.41
CA LYS A 190 -5.98 23.63 8.01
C LYS A 190 -6.66 24.57 7.03
N ASP A 191 -5.89 25.12 6.09
CA ASP A 191 -6.39 25.91 4.98
C ASP A 191 -6.59 24.99 3.75
N PRO A 192 -7.85 24.72 3.32
CA PRO A 192 -8.12 23.89 2.16
C PRO A 192 -7.55 24.46 0.85
N ALA A 193 -7.26 25.77 0.80
CA ALA A 193 -6.63 26.40 -0.36
C ALA A 193 -5.10 26.23 -0.38
N PHE A 194 -4.50 25.65 0.66
CA PHE A 194 -3.07 25.37 0.68
C PHE A 194 -2.76 24.13 -0.17
N MET A 195 -2.13 24.36 -1.32
CA MET A 195 -1.71 23.31 -2.27
C MET A 195 -2.87 22.37 -2.68
N PRO A 196 -3.95 22.91 -3.27
CA PRO A 196 -5.09 22.11 -3.66
C PRO A 196 -4.72 21.18 -4.82
N VAL A 197 -5.34 20.00 -4.82
CA VAL A 197 -5.26 19.02 -5.91
C VAL A 197 -6.65 18.45 -6.18
N ASP A 198 -6.90 18.08 -7.42
CA ASP A 198 -8.17 17.48 -7.83
C ASP A 198 -8.25 16.01 -7.40
N ARG A 199 -7.11 15.29 -7.47
CA ARG A 199 -6.97 13.90 -7.04
C ARG A 199 -5.82 13.76 -6.06
N ASP A 200 -6.05 13.04 -4.97
CA ASP A 200 -5.00 12.71 -3.99
C ASP A 200 -5.00 11.20 -3.78
N PHE A 201 -3.92 10.53 -4.17
CA PHE A 201 -3.75 9.09 -4.01
C PHE A 201 -2.71 8.80 -2.94
N ALA A 202 -2.86 7.67 -2.25
CA ALA A 202 -1.83 7.18 -1.35
C ALA A 202 -1.63 5.67 -1.41
N PHE A 203 -0.38 5.25 -1.21
CA PHE A 203 -0.06 3.85 -0.96
C PHE A 203 1.19 3.70 -0.10
N LEU A 204 1.26 2.57 0.58
CA LEU A 204 2.33 2.18 1.48
C LEU A 204 3.07 0.99 0.87
N LEU A 205 4.39 1.09 0.82
CA LEU A 205 5.24 0.02 0.35
C LEU A 205 5.51 -0.95 1.49
N ASN A 206 5.21 -2.22 1.24
CA ASN A 206 5.45 -3.32 2.17
C ASN A 206 5.95 -4.56 1.43
N SER A 207 6.52 -5.51 2.17
CA SER A 207 7.10 -6.72 1.60
C SER A 207 6.88 -7.93 2.49
N PHE A 208 6.78 -9.10 1.86
CA PHE A 208 6.63 -10.37 2.55
C PHE A 208 7.62 -11.41 2.02
N ASP A 209 7.86 -12.39 2.86
CA ASP A 209 8.59 -13.60 2.52
C ASP A 209 7.65 -14.79 2.73
N ILE A 210 6.95 -15.20 1.67
CA ILE A 210 5.98 -16.29 1.72
C ILE A 210 6.40 -17.34 0.70
N ASN A 211 6.70 -18.54 1.19
CA ASN A 211 7.05 -19.66 0.32
C ASN A 211 5.87 -20.03 -0.60
N PRO A 212 6.12 -20.48 -1.84
CA PRO A 212 5.10 -21.11 -2.66
C PRO A 212 4.35 -22.21 -1.90
N GLY A 213 3.01 -22.18 -1.93
CA GLY A 213 2.18 -23.12 -1.15
C GLY A 213 1.90 -22.72 0.30
N ALA A 214 2.62 -21.73 0.84
CA ALA A 214 2.39 -21.25 2.20
C ALA A 214 1.42 -20.07 2.22
N TYR A 215 0.75 -19.91 3.36
CA TYR A 215 -0.19 -18.82 3.62
C TYR A 215 0.35 -17.79 4.61
N VAL A 216 1.42 -18.11 5.36
CA VAL A 216 1.94 -17.28 6.45
C VAL A 216 3.36 -16.83 6.10
N PRO A 217 3.72 -15.55 6.32
CA PRO A 217 5.08 -15.05 6.14
C PRO A 217 6.11 -15.74 7.05
N ARG A 218 7.35 -15.87 6.57
CA ARG A 218 8.52 -16.18 7.39
C ARG A 218 8.98 -14.91 8.11
N VAL A 219 8.51 -14.74 9.33
CA VAL A 219 8.71 -13.51 10.12
C VAL A 219 10.17 -13.23 10.54
N MET A 220 11.07 -14.20 10.41
CA MET A 220 12.47 -14.06 10.83
C MET A 220 13.41 -13.54 9.73
N THR A 221 12.96 -13.49 8.47
CA THR A 221 13.87 -13.29 7.33
C THR A 221 14.34 -11.85 7.19
N MET A 222 13.45 -10.87 7.47
CA MET A 222 13.64 -9.40 7.54
C MET A 222 14.51 -8.69 6.47
N THR A 223 15.13 -9.39 5.52
CA THR A 223 16.08 -8.84 4.53
C THR A 223 16.01 -9.56 3.18
N ASP A 224 15.51 -10.80 3.15
CA ASP A 224 15.41 -11.65 1.96
C ASP A 224 13.93 -11.90 1.57
N PHE A 225 13.23 -10.82 1.16
CA PHE A 225 11.82 -10.85 0.80
C PHE A 225 11.61 -11.25 -0.67
N ASN A 226 10.56 -12.06 -0.93
CA ASN A 226 10.22 -12.54 -2.27
C ASN A 226 8.94 -11.93 -2.87
N LEU A 227 8.19 -11.16 -2.07
CA LEU A 227 6.98 -10.47 -2.49
C LEU A 227 7.06 -8.98 -2.12
N TRP A 228 7.09 -8.14 -3.14
CA TRP A 228 7.05 -6.68 -3.04
C TRP A 228 5.65 -6.15 -3.37
N CYS A 229 5.08 -5.37 -2.46
CA CYS A 229 3.65 -5.05 -2.46
C CYS A 229 3.39 -3.54 -2.32
N TRP A 230 2.25 -3.09 -2.83
CA TRP A 230 1.62 -1.83 -2.42
C TRP A 230 0.38 -2.17 -1.59
N ASN A 231 0.27 -1.66 -0.37
CA ASN A 231 -0.89 -1.90 0.51
C ASN A 231 -1.25 -3.40 0.66
N SER A 232 -0.23 -4.25 0.79
CA SER A 232 -0.34 -5.71 0.80
C SER A 232 -1.08 -6.28 -0.41
N ARG A 233 -0.84 -5.68 -1.59
CA ARG A 233 -1.28 -6.15 -2.90
C ARG A 233 -0.12 -6.22 -3.87
N VAL A 234 -0.23 -7.14 -4.82
CA VAL A 234 0.78 -7.44 -5.84
C VAL A 234 0.08 -7.37 -7.19
N PHE A 235 0.67 -6.70 -8.17
CA PHE A 235 0.11 -6.67 -9.53
C PHE A 235 -0.09 -8.10 -10.08
N PRO A 236 -1.25 -8.43 -10.69
CA PRO A 236 -2.34 -7.57 -11.16
C PRO A 236 -3.45 -7.25 -10.12
N GLY A 237 -3.23 -7.53 -8.84
CA GLY A 237 -4.16 -7.19 -7.76
C GLY A 237 -4.11 -5.73 -7.30
N ILE A 238 -3.19 -4.92 -7.81
CA ILE A 238 -3.10 -3.49 -7.50
C ILE A 238 -4.01 -2.72 -8.45
N ASP A 239 -4.90 -1.90 -7.91
CA ASP A 239 -5.83 -1.09 -8.70
C ASP A 239 -5.10 0.05 -9.43
N PRO A 240 -5.59 0.50 -10.59
CA PRO A 240 -5.02 1.63 -11.32
C PRO A 240 -5.30 2.97 -10.62
N LEU A 241 -4.46 3.97 -10.92
CA LEU A 241 -4.73 5.36 -10.58
C LEU A 241 -5.55 5.97 -11.71
N VAL A 242 -6.87 6.10 -11.51
CA VAL A 242 -7.79 6.64 -12.52
C VAL A 242 -7.92 8.15 -12.37
N VAL A 243 -7.62 8.88 -13.45
CA VAL A 243 -7.49 10.35 -13.43
C VAL A 243 -8.19 10.97 -14.63
N ARG A 244 -8.90 12.08 -14.41
CA ARG A 244 -9.45 12.88 -15.52
C ARG A 244 -8.35 13.75 -16.13
N LYS A 245 -8.31 13.84 -17.46
CA LYS A 245 -7.46 14.80 -18.17
C LYS A 245 -7.66 16.22 -17.65
N GLY A 246 -6.57 16.87 -17.28
CA GLY A 246 -6.53 18.22 -16.71
C GLY A 246 -6.60 18.28 -15.18
N ASP A 247 -6.76 17.15 -14.49
CA ASP A 247 -6.65 17.10 -13.02
C ASP A 247 -5.20 17.39 -12.59
N ARG A 248 -5.04 18.21 -11.54
CA ARG A 248 -3.82 18.25 -10.72
C ARG A 248 -3.86 17.05 -9.78
N VAL A 249 -2.87 16.17 -9.89
CA VAL A 249 -2.82 14.92 -9.12
C VAL A 249 -1.71 14.98 -8.10
N ARG A 250 -2.00 14.54 -6.87
CA ARG A 250 -0.99 14.21 -5.85
C ARG A 250 -0.92 12.70 -5.66
N VAL A 251 0.29 12.18 -5.52
CA VAL A 251 0.54 10.80 -5.10
C VAL A 251 1.45 10.80 -3.88
N ARG A 252 1.01 10.12 -2.82
CA ARG A 252 1.70 9.99 -1.54
C ARG A 252 2.18 8.56 -1.37
N VAL A 253 3.48 8.40 -1.11
CA VAL A 253 4.10 7.09 -0.94
C VAL A 253 4.84 7.05 0.38
N GLY A 254 4.49 6.10 1.23
CA GLY A 254 5.25 5.74 2.43
C GLY A 254 6.01 4.43 2.22
N ASN A 255 7.10 4.22 2.95
CA ASN A 255 7.87 2.98 2.85
C ASN A 255 8.22 2.40 4.22
N LEU A 256 7.67 1.21 4.51
CA LEU A 256 7.99 0.41 5.69
C LEU A 256 8.65 -0.93 5.34
N THR A 257 9.16 -1.06 4.12
CA THR A 257 10.05 -2.18 3.77
C THR A 257 11.46 -1.93 4.29
N MET A 258 12.32 -2.95 4.25
CA MET A 258 13.72 -2.84 4.67
C MET A 258 14.67 -2.37 3.57
N THR A 259 14.15 -1.77 2.49
CA THR A 259 14.95 -1.21 1.41
C THR A 259 14.28 0.02 0.80
N ASN A 260 15.05 0.91 0.17
CA ASN A 260 14.50 2.06 -0.55
C ASN A 260 13.79 1.62 -1.84
N HIS A 261 12.88 2.44 -2.36
CA HIS A 261 12.17 2.15 -3.61
C HIS A 261 12.16 3.37 -4.53
N PRO A 262 12.85 3.33 -5.68
CA PRO A 262 12.70 4.35 -6.71
C PRO A 262 11.36 4.13 -7.44
N ILE A 263 10.35 4.94 -7.15
CA ILE A 263 9.05 4.88 -7.84
C ILE A 263 9.14 5.71 -9.12
N HIS A 264 9.04 5.04 -10.26
CA HIS A 264 9.09 5.62 -11.59
C HIS A 264 7.69 5.72 -12.20
N MET A 265 7.37 6.86 -12.79
CA MET A 265 6.13 7.10 -13.52
C MET A 265 6.43 7.41 -14.99
N HIS A 266 5.75 6.72 -15.89
CA HIS A 266 5.88 6.93 -17.32
C HIS A 266 5.02 8.11 -17.76
N GLY A 267 5.35 8.70 -18.92
CA GLY A 267 4.53 9.71 -19.59
C GLY A 267 4.55 11.12 -18.99
N TYR A 268 5.11 11.29 -17.79
CA TYR A 268 5.08 12.55 -17.05
C TYR A 268 6.38 12.77 -16.29
N ASP A 269 6.86 14.01 -16.28
CA ASP A 269 7.61 14.55 -15.15
C ASP A 269 6.65 15.04 -14.05
N PHE A 270 7.14 15.08 -12.82
CA PHE A 270 6.39 15.50 -11.64
C PHE A 270 7.27 16.30 -10.69
N GLU A 271 6.67 17.15 -9.87
CA GLU A 271 7.39 17.87 -8.81
C GLU A 271 7.27 17.16 -7.47
N VAL A 272 8.37 17.04 -6.74
CA VAL A 272 8.34 16.56 -5.35
C VAL A 272 7.87 17.69 -4.43
N THR A 273 6.69 17.51 -3.81
CA THR A 273 6.00 18.55 -3.05
C THR A 273 5.93 18.29 -1.55
N GLY A 274 6.29 17.08 -1.10
CA GLY A 274 6.35 16.74 0.32
C GLY A 274 7.38 15.65 0.64
N THR A 275 7.93 15.70 1.84
CA THR A 275 8.80 14.66 2.42
C THR A 275 8.26 14.19 3.78
N ASP A 276 9.01 13.31 4.44
CA ASP A 276 8.83 12.95 5.85
C ASP A 276 8.89 14.15 6.81
N GLY A 277 9.65 15.17 6.41
CA GLY A 277 9.70 16.49 7.03
C GLY A 277 8.47 17.38 6.77
N GLY A 278 7.49 16.96 5.98
CA GLY A 278 6.27 17.74 5.65
C GLY A 278 6.35 18.39 4.26
N TRP A 279 5.57 19.45 4.05
CA TRP A 279 5.46 20.14 2.76
C TRP A 279 6.76 20.84 2.36
N VAL A 280 7.20 20.66 1.11
CA VAL A 280 8.36 21.33 0.54
C VAL A 280 7.94 22.72 0.01
N PRO A 281 8.59 23.82 0.47
CA PRO A 281 8.33 25.15 -0.05
C PRO A 281 8.53 25.20 -1.58
N GLN A 282 7.70 25.97 -2.29
CA GLN A 282 7.74 26.01 -3.76
C GLN A 282 9.13 26.29 -4.35
N SER A 283 9.93 27.15 -3.70
CA SER A 283 11.29 27.48 -4.13
C SER A 283 12.31 26.34 -3.98
N ALA A 284 11.95 25.26 -3.27
CA ALA A 284 12.81 24.12 -2.98
C ALA A 284 12.25 22.80 -3.56
N ARG A 285 11.13 22.85 -4.29
CA ARG A 285 10.62 21.69 -5.03
C ARG A 285 11.53 21.41 -6.22
N TRP A 286 11.57 20.16 -6.65
CA TRP A 286 12.39 19.74 -7.78
C TRP A 286 11.61 18.76 -8.67
N PRO A 287 11.85 18.80 -10.00
CA PRO A 287 11.23 17.88 -10.94
C PRO A 287 11.94 16.51 -10.93
N GLU A 288 11.17 15.45 -11.13
CA GLU A 288 11.63 14.07 -11.26
C GLU A 288 10.74 13.30 -12.25
N VAL A 289 11.25 12.16 -12.72
CA VAL A 289 10.43 11.08 -13.33
C VAL A 289 10.48 9.80 -12.49
N SER A 290 11.42 9.75 -11.54
CA SER A 290 11.67 8.64 -10.64
C SER A 290 12.06 9.19 -9.28
N ILE A 291 11.30 8.87 -8.24
CA ILE A 291 11.56 9.38 -6.89
C ILE A 291 11.93 8.25 -5.95
N ASP A 292 13.05 8.40 -5.24
CA ASP A 292 13.43 7.46 -4.19
C ASP A 292 12.57 7.66 -2.94
N ILE A 293 12.00 6.56 -2.44
CA ILE A 293 11.30 6.49 -1.15
C ILE A 293 12.19 5.74 -0.15
N PRO A 294 12.88 6.45 0.76
CA PRO A 294 13.75 5.82 1.77
C PRO A 294 12.97 4.94 2.75
N VAL A 295 13.66 4.03 3.45
CA VAL A 295 13.06 3.24 4.55
C VAL A 295 12.61 4.18 5.67
N GLY A 296 11.36 4.03 6.13
CA GLY A 296 10.72 4.95 7.09
C GLY A 296 10.35 6.30 6.48
N GLY A 297 10.70 6.57 5.22
CA GLY A 297 10.44 7.83 4.56
C GLY A 297 9.05 7.91 3.93
N MET A 298 8.59 9.14 3.74
CA MET A 298 7.42 9.48 2.93
C MET A 298 7.81 10.47 1.84
N ARG A 299 7.12 10.39 0.70
CA ARG A 299 7.14 11.43 -0.32
C ARG A 299 5.74 11.73 -0.81
N ALA A 300 5.50 12.99 -1.13
CA ALA A 300 4.38 13.40 -1.97
C ALA A 300 4.94 14.06 -3.22
N TYR A 301 4.40 13.69 -4.37
CA TYR A 301 4.71 14.35 -5.64
C TYR A 301 3.44 14.68 -6.40
N GLU A 302 3.54 15.66 -7.30
CA GLU A 302 2.40 16.18 -8.04
C GLU A 302 2.71 16.35 -9.53
N PHE A 303 1.70 16.08 -10.37
CA PHE A 303 1.75 16.30 -11.82
C PHE A 303 0.40 16.78 -12.35
N ASP A 304 0.42 17.40 -13.52
CA ASP A 304 -0.78 17.83 -14.24
C ASP A 304 -1.11 16.78 -15.30
N ALA A 305 -2.28 16.13 -15.21
CA ALA A 305 -2.64 15.01 -16.06
C ALA A 305 -3.10 15.45 -17.47
N VAL A 306 -2.18 15.99 -18.27
CA VAL A 306 -2.48 16.56 -19.60
C VAL A 306 -2.38 15.57 -20.77
N HIS A 307 -1.71 14.43 -20.57
CA HIS A 307 -1.48 13.38 -21.58
C HIS A 307 -2.36 12.15 -21.33
N GLU A 308 -3.38 11.97 -22.16
CA GLU A 308 -4.21 10.77 -22.15
C GLU A 308 -3.38 9.53 -22.48
N GLY A 309 -3.73 8.41 -21.85
CA GLY A 309 -2.98 7.18 -22.02
C GLY A 309 -3.08 6.24 -20.82
N ASP A 310 -2.46 5.08 -20.99
CA ASP A 310 -2.17 4.13 -19.92
C ASP A 310 -0.67 4.16 -19.66
N TRP A 311 -0.29 4.76 -18.54
CA TRP A 311 1.10 5.03 -18.18
C TRP A 311 1.52 4.13 -17.03
N ALA A 312 2.58 3.36 -17.21
CA ALA A 312 3.08 2.50 -16.15
C ALA A 312 3.60 3.34 -14.96
N ILE A 313 3.32 2.86 -13.75
CA ILE A 313 3.91 3.36 -12.51
C ILE A 313 4.41 2.18 -11.70
N HIS A 314 5.69 2.18 -11.32
CA HIS A 314 6.28 1.01 -10.70
C HIS A 314 7.55 1.32 -9.91
N CYS A 315 7.93 0.39 -9.02
CA CYS A 315 9.28 0.42 -8.46
C CYS A 315 10.31 0.10 -9.54
N HIS A 316 11.39 0.87 -9.63
CA HIS A 316 12.42 0.72 -10.66
C HIS A 316 13.57 -0.21 -10.24
N LYS A 317 13.41 -0.93 -9.11
CA LYS A 317 14.22 -2.12 -8.83
C LYS A 317 13.58 -3.29 -9.55
N SER A 318 14.23 -3.81 -10.60
CA SER A 318 13.68 -4.87 -11.46
C SER A 318 13.17 -6.08 -10.68
N HIS A 319 13.87 -6.47 -9.60
CA HIS A 319 13.41 -7.53 -8.71
C HIS A 319 12.00 -7.29 -8.13
N HIS A 320 11.66 -6.04 -7.83
CA HIS A 320 10.41 -5.65 -7.17
C HIS A 320 9.23 -5.62 -8.15
N THR A 321 9.49 -5.60 -9.45
CA THR A 321 8.48 -5.69 -10.51
C THR A 321 8.36 -7.07 -11.13
N MET A 322 9.01 -8.10 -10.56
CA MET A 322 9.02 -9.45 -11.15
C MET A 322 8.24 -10.50 -10.36
N ASN A 323 8.15 -10.38 -9.01
CA ASN A 323 7.52 -11.30 -8.01
C ASN A 323 6.91 -12.62 -8.54
N ALA A 324 7.14 -13.80 -7.97
CA ALA A 324 8.05 -14.17 -6.87
C ALA A 324 9.35 -14.73 -7.48
N MET A 325 10.45 -13.97 -7.38
CA MET A 325 11.75 -14.41 -7.91
C MET A 325 12.34 -15.48 -6.98
N GLY A 326 12.87 -16.56 -7.57
CA GLY A 326 13.57 -17.60 -6.84
C GLY A 326 15.08 -17.35 -6.82
N HIS A 327 15.69 -17.31 -5.64
CA HIS A 327 17.13 -17.03 -5.48
C HIS A 327 18.04 -18.22 -5.79
N ASP A 328 17.49 -19.43 -5.79
CA ASP A 328 18.24 -20.69 -5.99
C ASP A 328 18.08 -21.30 -7.39
N VAL A 329 17.55 -20.54 -8.37
CA VAL A 329 17.34 -21.03 -9.74
C VAL A 329 18.62 -20.87 -10.57
N PRO A 330 19.20 -21.96 -11.13
CA PRO A 330 20.41 -21.86 -11.95
C PRO A 330 20.17 -21.07 -13.25
N THR A 331 21.19 -20.35 -13.71
CA THR A 331 21.16 -19.66 -15.02
C THR A 331 21.29 -20.66 -16.16
N PHE A 332 20.34 -20.64 -17.10
CA PHE A 332 20.33 -21.54 -18.27
C PHE A 332 20.44 -20.81 -19.62
N ILE A 333 20.71 -19.50 -19.61
CA ILE A 333 20.80 -18.68 -20.82
C ILE A 333 21.87 -19.26 -21.76
N GLY A 334 21.46 -19.61 -22.98
CA GLY A 334 22.34 -20.20 -23.99
C GLY A 334 22.68 -21.68 -23.79
N ALA A 335 22.17 -22.34 -22.74
CA ALA A 335 22.38 -23.78 -22.56
C ALA A 335 21.45 -24.60 -23.47
N ASP A 336 22.01 -25.51 -24.29
CA ASP A 336 21.23 -26.49 -25.04
C ASP A 336 20.70 -27.57 -24.09
N LYS A 337 19.40 -27.48 -23.82
CA LYS A 337 18.67 -28.43 -22.98
C LYS A 337 17.78 -29.38 -23.80
N SER A 338 17.89 -29.40 -25.13
CA SER A 338 17.01 -30.18 -26.01
C SER A 338 17.03 -31.68 -25.66
N ARG A 339 18.22 -32.26 -25.51
CA ARG A 339 18.41 -33.67 -25.12
C ARG A 339 17.85 -33.95 -23.72
N LEU A 340 18.12 -33.07 -22.76
CA LEU A 340 17.62 -33.21 -21.39
C LEU A 340 16.10 -33.11 -21.34
N ALA A 341 15.51 -32.14 -22.05
CA ALA A 341 14.06 -31.97 -22.16
C ALA A 341 13.39 -33.19 -22.81
N GLN A 342 13.99 -33.80 -23.84
CA GLN A 342 13.49 -35.06 -24.41
C GLN A 342 13.54 -36.22 -23.40
N MET A 343 14.63 -36.33 -22.62
CA MET A 343 14.75 -37.36 -21.59
C MET A 343 13.71 -37.18 -20.47
N ILE A 344 13.53 -35.96 -19.98
CA ILE A 344 12.55 -35.62 -18.95
C ILE A 344 11.13 -35.81 -19.49
N GLY A 345 10.86 -35.35 -20.71
CA GLY A 345 9.54 -35.43 -21.35
C GLY A 345 9.01 -36.86 -21.49
N ARG A 346 9.90 -37.86 -21.62
CA ARG A 346 9.54 -39.29 -21.60
C ARG A 346 8.97 -39.75 -20.27
N GLN A 347 9.39 -39.13 -19.15
CA GLN A 347 8.89 -39.46 -17.80
C GLN A 347 7.83 -38.48 -17.32
N ARG A 348 7.85 -37.24 -17.81
CA ARG A 348 6.96 -36.14 -17.45
C ARG A 348 6.43 -35.47 -18.74
N PRO A 349 5.36 -36.02 -19.34
CA PRO A 349 4.72 -35.41 -20.51
C PRO A 349 4.34 -33.95 -20.20
N GLY A 350 4.70 -33.01 -21.08
CA GLY A 350 4.44 -31.58 -20.90
C GLY A 350 5.56 -30.78 -20.22
N TYR A 351 6.74 -31.37 -19.95
CA TYR A 351 7.90 -30.61 -19.47
C TYR A 351 8.39 -29.60 -20.52
N MET A 352 8.48 -28.33 -20.13
CA MET A 352 8.99 -27.24 -20.95
C MET A 352 10.26 -26.67 -20.32
N PRO A 353 11.41 -26.66 -21.03
CA PRO A 353 12.63 -26.08 -20.49
C PRO A 353 12.51 -24.55 -20.43
N MET A 354 12.65 -23.99 -19.23
CA MET A 354 12.50 -22.53 -18.98
C MET A 354 13.85 -21.80 -19.07
N GLY A 355 13.88 -20.53 -19.47
CA GLY A 355 15.05 -19.67 -19.27
C GLY A 355 16.23 -19.91 -20.23
N THR A 356 16.05 -20.56 -21.38
CA THR A 356 17.11 -20.73 -22.38
C THR A 356 17.28 -19.49 -23.26
N ALA A 357 16.18 -18.88 -23.71
CA ALA A 357 16.16 -17.70 -24.58
C ALA A 357 15.83 -16.39 -23.82
N GLY A 358 15.56 -16.49 -22.52
CA GLY A 358 15.09 -15.40 -21.66
C GLY A 358 13.99 -15.90 -20.71
N MET A 359 13.51 -15.03 -19.82
CA MET A 359 12.42 -15.36 -18.89
C MET A 359 11.04 -14.93 -19.42
N ALA A 360 10.98 -14.15 -20.49
CA ALA A 360 9.74 -13.77 -21.19
C ALA A 360 8.87 -14.98 -21.57
N ASP A 361 9.49 -16.11 -21.95
CA ASP A 361 8.81 -17.37 -22.27
C ASP A 361 7.85 -17.82 -21.15
N MET A 362 8.13 -17.47 -19.88
CA MET A 362 7.27 -17.78 -18.74
C MET A 362 5.89 -17.12 -18.83
N GLY A 363 5.80 -15.90 -19.38
CA GLY A 363 4.53 -15.21 -19.58
C GLY A 363 3.61 -15.91 -20.61
N MET A 364 4.18 -16.80 -21.42
CA MET A 364 3.48 -17.54 -22.47
C MET A 364 3.23 -19.02 -22.11
N MET A 365 3.76 -19.50 -20.97
CA MET A 365 3.66 -20.90 -20.53
C MET A 365 2.72 -21.04 -19.33
N HIS A 366 1.74 -21.95 -19.43
CA HIS A 366 0.92 -22.36 -18.27
C HIS A 366 1.48 -23.63 -17.64
N MET A 367 2.25 -23.46 -16.57
CA MET A 367 2.64 -24.58 -15.70
C MET A 367 1.69 -24.68 -14.49
N PRO A 368 1.36 -25.89 -14.01
CA PRO A 368 0.69 -26.06 -12.73
C PRO A 368 1.60 -25.51 -11.62
N LEU A 369 1.13 -24.48 -10.92
CA LEU A 369 1.79 -23.96 -9.74
C LEU A 369 1.28 -24.68 -8.48
N PRO A 370 2.07 -24.71 -7.39
CA PRO A 370 1.52 -25.01 -6.08
C PRO A 370 0.33 -24.11 -5.79
N GLU A 371 -0.60 -24.59 -4.97
CA GLU A 371 -1.68 -23.76 -4.44
C GLU A 371 -1.11 -22.46 -3.82
N ASN A 372 -1.88 -21.38 -3.81
CA ASN A 372 -1.50 -20.14 -3.13
C ASN A 372 -0.14 -19.55 -3.57
N THR A 373 0.16 -19.61 -4.87
CA THR A 373 1.43 -19.15 -5.44
C THR A 373 1.16 -18.22 -6.62
N LEU A 374 1.80 -17.05 -6.63
CA LEU A 374 1.73 -16.14 -7.77
C LEU A 374 2.72 -16.58 -8.86
N PRO A 375 2.30 -16.64 -10.14
CA PRO A 375 3.26 -16.77 -11.23
C PRO A 375 4.11 -15.51 -11.32
N MET A 376 5.37 -15.70 -11.72
CA MET A 376 6.23 -14.58 -12.10
C MET A 376 5.58 -13.80 -13.23
N MET A 377 5.61 -12.47 -13.15
CA MET A 377 5.20 -11.61 -14.26
C MET A 377 3.73 -11.80 -14.73
N ASN A 378 2.79 -11.96 -13.80
CA ASN A 378 1.38 -12.31 -14.08
C ASN A 378 0.53 -11.20 -14.74
N GLY A 379 1.11 -10.05 -15.06
CA GLY A 379 0.40 -8.94 -15.70
C GLY A 379 -0.03 -9.23 -17.13
N ARG A 380 -1.24 -8.80 -17.51
CA ARG A 380 -1.69 -8.77 -18.92
C ARG A 380 -2.14 -7.36 -19.31
N GLY A 381 -1.79 -6.98 -20.53
CA GLY A 381 -2.18 -5.73 -21.17
C GLY A 381 -2.84 -5.97 -22.53
N PRO A 382 -3.15 -4.90 -23.28
CA PRO A 382 -3.87 -5.00 -24.56
C PRO A 382 -3.09 -5.74 -25.66
N HIS A 383 -1.77 -5.90 -25.50
CA HIS A 383 -0.87 -6.53 -26.48
C HIS A 383 -0.28 -7.87 -26.01
N GLY A 384 -0.74 -8.42 -24.88
CA GLY A 384 -0.24 -9.69 -24.34
C GLY A 384 0.25 -9.57 -22.89
N PRO A 385 1.14 -10.48 -22.44
CA PRO A 385 1.76 -10.39 -21.13
C PRO A 385 2.54 -9.08 -20.97
N LEU A 386 2.39 -8.42 -19.82
CA LEU A 386 3.16 -7.21 -19.48
C LEU A 386 4.57 -7.53 -19.00
N GLU A 387 4.87 -8.80 -18.76
CA GLU A 387 6.16 -9.26 -18.22
C GLU A 387 6.54 -8.58 -16.89
N MET A 388 5.53 -8.11 -16.15
CA MET A 388 5.67 -7.42 -14.87
C MET A 388 4.68 -7.99 -13.85
N GLY A 389 5.07 -7.99 -12.59
CA GLY A 389 4.31 -8.34 -11.39
C GLY A 389 4.76 -7.46 -10.21
N GLY A 390 4.32 -7.73 -9.00
CA GLY A 390 4.83 -7.00 -7.82
C GLY A 390 4.39 -5.54 -7.73
N MET A 391 5.36 -4.65 -7.48
CA MET A 391 5.17 -3.21 -7.30
C MET A 391 4.96 -2.49 -8.64
N PHE A 392 3.85 -2.76 -9.31
CA PHE A 392 3.46 -2.20 -10.59
C PHE A 392 1.97 -1.83 -10.60
N SER A 393 1.62 -0.71 -11.22
CA SER A 393 0.25 -0.37 -11.58
C SER A 393 0.26 0.54 -12.81
N VAL A 394 -0.92 1.05 -13.18
CA VAL A 394 -1.13 1.92 -14.33
C VAL A 394 -1.84 3.20 -13.88
N VAL A 395 -1.30 4.35 -14.28
CA VAL A 395 -2.01 5.63 -14.26
C VAL A 395 -2.84 5.72 -15.54
N LYS A 396 -4.16 5.75 -15.40
CA LYS A 396 -5.12 5.78 -16.49
C LYS A 396 -5.71 7.17 -16.61
N VAL A 397 -5.29 7.92 -17.64
CA VAL A 397 -5.74 9.30 -17.90
C VAL A 397 -6.75 9.30 -19.04
N ARG A 398 -7.95 9.84 -18.82
CA ARG A 398 -9.02 9.96 -19.84
C ARG A 398 -9.76 11.30 -19.76
N GLU A 399 -10.30 11.75 -20.89
CA GLU A 399 -11.39 12.73 -20.89
C GLU A 399 -12.70 12.13 -20.31
N GLY A 400 -13.57 13.00 -19.79
CA GLY A 400 -14.94 12.63 -19.40
C GLY A 400 -15.11 11.90 -18.06
N ILE A 401 -14.04 11.59 -17.33
CA ILE A 401 -14.13 11.01 -15.98
C ILE A 401 -14.70 12.06 -14.99
N GLY A 402 -15.70 11.70 -14.18
CA GLY A 402 -16.27 12.59 -13.16
C GLY A 402 -15.29 12.87 -12.00
N ALA A 403 -15.42 14.00 -11.32
CA ALA A 403 -14.47 14.43 -10.27
C ALA A 403 -14.28 13.42 -9.13
N ASP A 404 -15.36 12.73 -8.72
CA ASP A 404 -15.33 11.69 -7.68
C ASP A 404 -15.43 10.26 -8.27
N ASP A 405 -15.26 10.10 -9.59
CA ASP A 405 -15.27 8.80 -10.28
C ASP A 405 -13.85 8.24 -10.39
N TYR A 406 -13.66 7.01 -9.89
CA TYR A 406 -12.40 6.28 -9.88
C TYR A 406 -12.53 4.89 -10.52
N ALA A 407 -13.62 4.61 -11.24
CA ALA A 407 -13.83 3.33 -11.89
C ALA A 407 -12.81 3.12 -13.03
N ASP A 408 -12.28 1.90 -13.17
CA ASP A 408 -11.33 1.58 -14.25
C ASP A 408 -12.00 1.76 -15.63
N PRO A 409 -11.53 2.70 -16.48
CA PRO A 409 -12.10 2.96 -17.80
C PRO A 409 -11.70 1.90 -18.85
N GLY A 410 -10.94 0.87 -18.47
CA GLY A 410 -10.39 -0.12 -19.39
C GLY A 410 -9.08 0.36 -20.06
N TRP A 411 -8.66 -0.33 -21.11
CA TRP A 411 -7.40 -0.03 -21.81
C TRP A 411 -7.53 1.18 -22.73
N TYR A 412 -6.47 1.99 -22.83
CA TYR A 412 -6.43 3.13 -23.74
C TYR A 412 -6.30 2.69 -25.19
N GLU A 413 -7.14 3.23 -26.07
CA GLU A 413 -7.01 3.07 -27.51
C GLU A 413 -6.10 4.17 -28.08
N ASN A 414 -4.89 3.77 -28.49
CA ASN A 414 -3.92 4.71 -29.06
C ASN A 414 -4.43 5.29 -30.40
N PRO A 415 -4.37 6.61 -30.61
CA PRO A 415 -4.70 7.22 -31.90
C PRO A 415 -3.86 6.66 -33.07
N PRO A 416 -4.38 6.69 -34.31
CA PRO A 416 -3.61 6.27 -35.48
C PRO A 416 -2.26 6.99 -35.59
N GLY A 417 -1.19 6.21 -35.73
CA GLY A 417 0.18 6.73 -35.87
C GLY A 417 0.91 7.01 -34.55
N THR A 418 0.28 6.77 -33.38
CA THR A 418 0.93 6.95 -32.06
C THR A 418 1.37 5.64 -31.40
N GLN A 419 1.40 4.56 -32.16
CA GLN A 419 1.82 3.23 -31.71
C GLN A 419 2.99 2.72 -32.54
N ALA A 420 3.97 2.10 -31.88
CA ALA A 420 5.07 1.42 -32.54
C ALA A 420 4.54 0.28 -33.43
N TYR A 421 5.16 0.09 -34.59
CA TYR A 421 4.76 -0.93 -35.56
C TYR A 421 5.98 -1.71 -36.06
N GLU A 422 5.72 -2.89 -36.62
CA GLU A 422 6.77 -3.72 -37.21
C GLU A 422 7.37 -3.05 -38.45
N TRP A 423 8.70 -2.92 -38.48
CA TRP A 423 9.41 -2.49 -39.69
C TRP A 423 9.47 -3.63 -40.70
N THR A 424 8.87 -3.42 -41.87
CA THR A 424 8.80 -4.42 -42.96
C THR A 424 9.75 -4.14 -44.13
N GLY A 425 10.56 -3.08 -44.03
CA GLY A 425 11.55 -2.73 -45.04
C GLY A 425 12.90 -3.45 -44.85
N GLU A 426 13.88 -3.11 -45.68
CA GLU A 426 15.26 -3.59 -45.51
C GLU A 426 15.86 -3.07 -44.20
N VAL A 427 16.58 -3.95 -43.48
CA VAL A 427 17.32 -3.59 -42.28
C VAL A 427 18.79 -3.40 -42.68
N PRO A 428 19.35 -2.18 -42.60
CA PRO A 428 20.73 -1.94 -42.97
C PRO A 428 21.70 -2.62 -42.00
N GLU A 429 22.90 -2.94 -42.48
CA GLU A 429 23.97 -3.45 -41.62
C GLU A 429 24.28 -2.45 -40.48
N PRO A 430 24.24 -2.89 -39.21
CA PRO A 430 24.48 -2.00 -38.08
C PRO A 430 25.92 -1.51 -38.06
N ILE A 431 26.12 -0.21 -37.80
CA ILE A 431 27.44 0.38 -37.61
C ILE A 431 28.03 -0.15 -36.29
N ARG A 432 29.16 -0.87 -36.37
CA ARG A 432 29.86 -1.43 -35.22
C ARG A 432 31.15 -0.69 -34.94
N SER A 433 31.46 -0.46 -33.66
CA SER A 433 32.79 0.02 -33.26
C SER A 433 33.83 -1.05 -33.56
N GLY A 434 34.81 -0.73 -34.40
CA GLY A 434 35.91 -1.63 -34.74
C GLY A 434 36.96 -1.81 -33.64
N SER A 435 36.85 -1.08 -32.52
CA SER A 435 37.83 -1.07 -31.43
C SER A 435 37.28 -1.60 -30.09
N ALA A 436 36.05 -2.10 -30.04
CA ALA A 436 35.50 -2.63 -28.81
C ALA A 436 36.16 -3.98 -28.48
N ALA A 437 36.70 -4.12 -27.26
CA ALA A 437 37.14 -5.41 -26.74
C ALA A 437 35.98 -6.42 -26.57
N THR A 438 34.73 -5.94 -26.67
CA THR A 438 33.52 -6.75 -26.67
C THR A 438 33.28 -7.34 -28.05
N GLN A 439 33.53 -8.64 -28.20
CA GLN A 439 33.22 -9.39 -29.42
C GLN A 439 31.78 -9.88 -29.38
N ILE A 440 31.04 -9.73 -30.48
CA ILE A 440 29.73 -10.35 -30.64
C ILE A 440 29.96 -11.86 -30.75
N THR A 441 29.32 -12.63 -29.87
CA THR A 441 29.31 -14.08 -30.03
C THR A 441 28.37 -14.41 -31.18
N GLU A 442 28.91 -14.93 -32.28
CA GLU A 442 28.08 -15.40 -33.39
C GLU A 442 27.15 -16.50 -32.89
N ARG A 443 25.85 -16.34 -33.16
CA ARG A 443 24.85 -17.36 -32.87
C ARG A 443 25.21 -18.57 -33.73
N LYS A 444 25.69 -19.65 -33.13
CA LYS A 444 25.77 -20.94 -33.84
C LYS A 444 24.34 -21.33 -34.20
N SER A 445 24.08 -21.38 -35.50
CA SER A 445 22.81 -21.80 -36.10
C SER A 445 22.34 -23.15 -35.61
#